data_AF-C9L6T0-F1
#
_entry.id   AF-C9L6T0-F1
#
_cell.length_a   1.000
_cell.length_b   1.000
_cell.length_c   1.000
_cell.angle_alpha   90.00
_cell.angle_beta   90.00
_cell.angle_gamma   90.00
#
_symmetry.space_group_name_H-M   'P 1'
#
loop_
_entity.id
_entity.type
_entity.pdbx_description
1 polymer ?
#
loop_
_entity_poly.entity_id
_entity_poly.type
_entity_poly.pdbx_seq_one_letter_code
_entity_poly.pdbx_strand_id
1 'polypeptide(L)' 'MTGWTTTMPQGGSLSWKCVEAGNDLIMPGWPGDSENIREALKNGSLKREDLQACVKRMLKVIFQTLGYEDCVSYGAQFR' A
#
# COMPACT_ATOMS: atom_id res chain seq x y z
N MET A 1 1.43 -7.14 0.41
CA MET A 1 1.95 -6.37 1.57
C MET A 1 3.42 -6.72 1.75
N THR A 2 4.22 -5.81 2.33
CA THR A 2 5.63 -6.07 2.61
C THR A 2 5.81 -7.13 3.70
N GLY A 3 7.03 -7.67 3.81
CA GLY A 3 7.44 -8.36 5.04
C GLY A 3 7.41 -7.43 6.26
N TRP A 4 7.41 -8.01 7.46
CA TRP A 4 7.36 -7.24 8.69
C TRP A 4 8.60 -6.34 8.84
N THR A 5 8.41 -5.08 9.23
CA THR A 5 9.48 -4.08 9.48
C THR A 5 10.33 -3.70 8.27
N THR A 6 9.86 -3.98 7.04
CA THR A 6 10.63 -3.79 5.80
C THR A 6 11.19 -2.37 5.63
N THR A 7 10.48 -1.34 6.08
CA THR A 7 10.86 0.07 5.90
C THR A 7 11.38 0.74 7.17
N MET A 8 11.59 -0.03 8.25
CA MET A 8 12.06 0.53 9.52
C MET A 8 13.46 1.16 9.37
N PRO A 9 13.75 2.25 10.09
CA PRO A 9 14.99 3.01 9.89
C PRO A 9 16.29 2.24 10.20
N GLN A 10 16.23 1.12 10.92
CA GLN A 10 17.37 0.26 11.25
C GLN A 10 17.75 -0.68 10.09
N GLY A 11 18.07 -0.12 8.92
CA GLY A 11 18.49 -0.88 7.74
C GLY A 11 17.37 -1.34 6.83
N GLY A 12 16.17 -0.76 6.98
CA GLY A 12 15.04 -1.00 6.09
C GLY A 12 15.19 -0.39 4.70
N SER A 13 14.32 -0.82 3.80
CA SER A 13 14.21 -0.32 2.43
C SER A 13 13.53 1.05 2.37
N LEU A 14 13.77 1.79 1.29
CA LEU A 14 13.05 3.02 0.99
C LEU A 14 11.56 2.72 0.74
N SER A 15 10.68 3.38 1.47
CA SER A 15 9.24 3.15 1.48
C SER A 15 8.60 3.39 0.10
N TRP A 16 9.07 4.38 -0.66
CA TRP A 16 8.56 4.63 -2.01
C TRP A 16 8.86 3.50 -3.01
N LYS A 17 9.95 2.75 -2.81
CA LYS A 17 10.30 1.58 -3.64
C LYS A 17 9.40 0.38 -3.38
N CYS A 18 8.66 0.35 -2.27
CA CYS A 18 7.67 -0.69 -2.04
C CYS A 18 6.59 -0.69 -3.14
N VAL A 19 6.19 0.48 -3.64
CA VAL A 19 5.23 0.61 -4.74
C VAL A 19 5.79 0.03 -6.04
N GLU A 20 7.05 0.34 -6.35
CA GLU A 20 7.77 -0.20 -7.52
C GLU A 20 7.90 -1.73 -7.44
N ALA A 21 8.15 -2.26 -6.24
CA ALA A 21 8.20 -3.70 -5.99
C ALA A 21 6.82 -4.39 -5.98
N GLY A 22 5.73 -3.67 -6.26
CA GLY A 22 4.37 -4.22 -6.27
C GLY A 22 3.76 -4.45 -4.89
N ASN A 23 4.34 -3.89 -3.83
CA ASN A 23 3.74 -3.93 -2.50
C ASN A 23 2.69 -2.83 -2.33
N ASP A 24 1.47 -3.25 -2.06
CA ASP A 24 0.34 -2.32 -1.89
C ASP A 24 0.18 -1.79 -0.46
N LEU A 25 0.86 -2.41 0.51
CA LEU A 25 0.75 -2.10 1.94
C LEU A 25 2.08 -2.35 2.63
N ILE A 26 2.58 -1.35 3.36
CA ILE A 26 3.79 -1.41 4.20
C ILE A 26 3.39 -1.88 5.60
N MET A 27 4.14 -2.82 6.18
CA MET A 27 3.79 -3.47 7.45
C MET A 27 5.00 -3.61 8.41
N PRO A 28 4.91 -3.08 9.64
CA PRO A 28 4.01 -1.99 10.04
C PRO A 28 4.43 -0.70 9.32
N GLY A 29 3.51 0.26 9.23
CA GLY A 29 3.88 1.62 8.84
C GLY A 29 4.73 2.29 9.92
N TRP A 30 5.69 3.11 9.49
CA TRP A 30 6.49 4.00 10.31
C TRP A 30 6.23 5.46 9.89
N PRO A 31 6.20 6.44 10.82
CA PRO A 31 5.84 7.82 10.51
C PRO A 31 6.56 8.46 9.32
N GLY A 32 7.84 8.17 9.09
CA GLY A 32 8.57 8.75 7.96
C GLY A 32 8.39 8.04 6.61
N ASP A 33 7.65 6.92 6.54
CA ASP A 33 7.25 6.32 5.26
C ASP A 33 6.48 7.32 4.39
N SER A 34 5.59 8.07 5.05
CA SER A 34 4.76 9.09 4.39
C SER A 34 5.60 10.21 3.80
N GLU A 35 6.64 10.68 4.51
CA GLU A 35 7.52 11.73 4.00
C GLU A 35 8.36 11.20 2.83
N ASN A 36 8.92 10.00 2.97
CA ASN A 36 9.71 9.36 1.92
C ASN A 36 8.92 9.19 0.60
N ILE A 37 7.64 8.80 0.69
CA ILE A 37 6.73 8.71 -0.46
C ILE A 37 6.43 10.10 -1.03
N ARG A 38 6.18 11.11 -0.20
CA ARG A 38 5.91 12.49 -0.66
C ARG A 38 7.11 13.09 -1.38
N GLU A 39 8.31 12.90 -0.87
CA GLU A 39 9.55 13.36 -1.51
C GLU A 39 9.77 12.69 -2.86
N ALA A 40 9.55 11.37 -2.95
CA ALA A 40 9.65 10.62 -4.20
C ALA A 40 8.63 11.07 -5.26
N LEU A 41 7.42 11.45 -4.84
CA LEU A 41 6.43 12.06 -5.74
C LEU A 41 6.87 13.45 -6.21
N LYS A 42 7.43 14.28 -5.31
CA LYS A 42 7.88 15.65 -5.61
C LYS A 42 9.05 15.65 -6.59
N ASN A 43 10.01 14.73 -6.41
CA ASN A 43 11.22 14.65 -7.23
C ASN A 43 11.07 13.75 -8.49
N GLY A 44 9.90 13.13 -8.68
CA GLY A 44 9.58 12.31 -9.84
C GLY A 44 10.11 10.87 -9.80
N SER A 45 10.74 10.43 -8.71
CA SER A 45 11.19 9.04 -8.54
C SER A 45 10.02 8.06 -8.45
N LEU A 46 8.90 8.49 -7.85
CA LEU A 46 7.64 7.75 -7.83
C LEU A 46 6.62 8.45 -8.73
N LYS A 47 6.07 7.73 -9.72
CA LYS A 47 4.99 8.25 -10.54
C LYS A 47 3.67 8.24 -9.77
N ARG A 48 2.86 9.27 -9.98
CA ARG A 48 1.56 9.40 -9.32
C ARG A 48 0.62 8.27 -9.74
N GLU A 49 0.69 7.84 -10.98
CA GLU A 49 -0.13 6.79 -11.57
C GLU A 49 0.13 5.44 -10.88
N ASP A 50 1.39 5.14 -10.57
CA ASP A 50 1.79 3.91 -9.88
C ASP A 50 1.25 3.87 -8.45
N LEU A 51 1.35 5.01 -7.74
CA LEU A 51 0.75 5.14 -6.41
C LEU A 51 -0.78 5.01 -6.46
N GLN A 52 -1.44 5.64 -7.44
CA GLN A 52 -2.88 5.51 -7.62
C GLN A 52 -3.30 4.06 -7.93
N ALA A 53 -2.52 3.33 -8.72
CA ALA A 53 -2.78 1.92 -9.00
C ALA A 53 -2.69 1.06 -7.72
N CYS A 54 -1.68 1.31 -6.89
CA CYS A 54 -1.52 0.70 -5.57
C CYS A 54 -2.74 0.97 -4.67
N VAL A 55 -3.16 2.23 -4.53
CA VAL A 55 -4.35 2.60 -3.74
C VAL A 55 -5.62 1.94 -4.26
N LYS A 56 -5.83 1.91 -5.60
CA LYS A 56 -7.00 1.24 -6.19
C LYS A 56 -7.06 -0.25 -5.85
N ARG A 57 -5.92 -0.96 -5.87
CA ARG A 57 -5.85 -2.38 -5.47
C ARG A 57 -6.19 -2.56 -4.00
N MET A 58 -5.67 -1.71 -3.11
CA MET A 58 -6.02 -1.76 -1.68
C MET A 58 -7.51 -1.49 -1.43
N LEU A 59 -8.08 -0.46 -2.04
CA LEU A 59 -9.50 -0.13 -1.88
C LEU A 59 -10.40 -1.29 -2.35
N LYS A 60 -10.05 -1.93 -3.49
CA LYS A 60 -10.78 -3.11 -3.97
C LYS A 60 -10.83 -4.22 -2.93
N VAL A 61 -9.72 -4.49 -2.23
CA VAL A 61 -9.69 -5.50 -1.17
C VAL A 61 -10.47 -5.02 0.06
N ILE A 62 -10.28 -3.77 0.50
CA ILE A 62 -10.96 -3.20 1.66
C ILE A 62 -12.49 -3.33 1.52
N PHE A 63 -13.06 -2.96 0.38
CA PHE A 63 -14.50 -3.04 0.12
C PHE A 63 -15.06 -4.47 0.08
N GLN A 64 -14.19 -5.48 0.05
CA GLN A 64 -14.57 -6.89 0.09
C GLN A 64 -14.31 -7.53 1.46
N THR A 65 -13.76 -6.78 2.42
CA THR A 65 -13.45 -7.30 3.75
C THR A 65 -14.65 -7.22 4.68
N LEU A 66 -14.68 -8.10 5.69
CA LEU A 66 -15.69 -8.07 6.75
C LEU A 66 -15.66 -6.79 7.60
N GLY A 67 -14.59 -6.00 7.50
CA GLY A 67 -14.45 -4.71 8.19
C GLY A 67 -15.15 -3.56 7.46
N TYR A 68 -15.64 -3.77 6.24
CA TYR A 68 -16.39 -2.77 5.49
C TYR A 68 -17.90 -2.93 5.71
N GLU A 69 -18.63 -1.81 5.70
CA GLU A 69 -20.09 -1.81 5.82
C GLU A 69 -20.76 -2.59 4.69
N ASP A 70 -21.92 -3.20 4.98
CA ASP A 70 -22.71 -3.99 4.03
C ASP A 70 -21.92 -5.09 3.29
N CYS A 71 -20.86 -5.61 3.93
CA CYS A 71 -20.03 -6.65 3.33
C CYS A 71 -20.87 -7.89 2.98
N VAL A 72 -20.78 -8.32 1.73
CA VAL A 72 -21.35 -9.58 1.28
C VAL A 72 -20.35 -10.71 1.53
N SER A 73 -20.85 -11.91 1.82
CA SER A 73 -19.95 -13.05 1.99
C SER A 73 -19.12 -13.28 0.72
N TYR A 74 -17.85 -13.68 0.88
CA TYR A 74 -16.96 -13.95 -0.26
C TYR A 74 -17.59 -14.93 -1.27
N GLY A 75 -18.40 -15.90 -0.81
CA GLY A 75 -19.11 -16.82 -1.70
C GLY A 75 -20.24 -16.18 -2.52
N ALA A 76 -20.77 -15.02 -2.14
CA ALA A 76 -21.84 -14.33 -2.87
C ALA A 76 -21.38 -13.79 -4.24
N GLN A 77 -20.08 -13.54 -4.44
CA GLN A 77 -19.57 -13.01 -5.70
C GLN A 77 -19.47 -14.05 -6.84
N PHE A 78 -19.72 -15.33 -6.55
CA PHE A 78 -19.64 -16.44 -7.51
C PHE A 78 -21.00 -17.13 -7.75
N ARG A 79 -22.10 -16.52 -7.28
CA ARG A 79 -23.46 -17.00 -7.50
C ARG A 79 -24.13 -16.28 -8.67
#